data_AF-A0A9X3YM12-F1
#
_entry.id   AF-A0A9X3YM12-F1
#
_cell.length_a   1.000
_cell.length_b   1.000
_cell.length_c   1.000
_cell.angle_alpha   90.00
_cell.angle_beta   90.00
_cell.angle_gamma   90.00
#
_symmetry.space_group_name_H-M   'P 1'
#
loop_
_entity.id
_entity.type
_entity.pdbx_description
1 polymer ?
#
loop_
_entity_poly.entity_id
_entity_poly.type
_entity_poly.pdbx_seq_one_letter_code
_entity_poly.pdbx_strand_id
1 'polypeptide(L)'
;MHFYFSHSYRDVAVNSYFLEHFVQRDIPLYADQKSAIWCVAKLERYLHETSGFVSIVSRRPSEDDPAAYSRYISQELNLARRARVRRLLFVDEHVLERHTLDFPEDAVSFNPAALDDDRERHLAAISAFQRGTGTAGEQAHRSRPRNQATLVVDDGPANRDLADGVGELLRRERFEVRQIAPTRRTRALDDVRLLETLWRSELCVFVLGARLSNAHVALAMAHAHCIPSVRLQLDPRADNCEPSLTGLIRWRSAEEALIEVRRQLASYRGGFVEPVEIARDSTVADAARSVGTTYWEPTKHDLWNAEDGPGLLHHVRPGDPLVQDQVNRARHGIGKALGTDRSRTFSMLVCRTLYDGLKRHRFVYEIEPRTGHGPGVQQIRPPGLIEQSKAATCIDLACLFAAQIEAAGQNALVLVLEVRQSRHALVGFRALDEPALRSDCGIGELRGALQRGDIVLFEATGAVEADDHGDEPRHDKLLDFMAAKAAAERYMSQDPIRLIHTLDVASLRRPAPYGNPSH
;
A
#
# COMPACT_ATOMS: atom_id res chain seq x y z
N MET A 1 -2.47 -23.32 -17.68
CA MET A 1 -1.75 -23.34 -16.38
C MET A 1 -1.48 -21.91 -16.01
N HIS A 2 -1.67 -21.53 -14.76
CA HIS A 2 -1.48 -20.15 -14.30
C HIS A 2 -0.46 -20.15 -13.16
N PHE A 3 0.43 -19.16 -13.10
CA PHE A 3 1.46 -19.06 -12.08
C PHE A 3 1.22 -17.83 -11.20
N TYR A 4 1.22 -18.01 -9.88
CA TYR A 4 1.18 -16.87 -8.97
C TYR A 4 2.54 -16.16 -9.00
N PHE A 5 2.53 -14.86 -9.27
CA PHE A 5 3.69 -14.00 -9.36
C PHE A 5 3.75 -13.08 -8.14
N SER A 6 4.67 -13.39 -7.24
CA SER A 6 5.06 -12.59 -6.08
C SER A 6 6.21 -11.66 -6.46
N HIS A 7 6.08 -10.37 -6.18
CA HIS A 7 7.14 -9.42 -6.50
C HIS A 7 7.14 -8.23 -5.55
N SER A 8 8.28 -7.53 -5.52
CA SER A 8 8.33 -6.22 -4.88
C SER A 8 7.60 -5.19 -5.73
N TYR A 9 6.55 -4.55 -5.21
CA TYR A 9 5.89 -3.42 -5.90
C TYR A 9 6.77 -2.17 -6.07
N ARG A 10 7.99 -2.17 -5.51
CA ARG A 10 8.91 -1.02 -5.56
C ARG A 10 9.73 -1.09 -6.84
N ASP A 11 10.42 -2.21 -7.07
CA ASP A 11 11.51 -2.34 -8.04
C ASP A 11 11.03 -2.54 -9.50
N VAL A 12 10.47 -1.48 -10.10
CA VAL A 12 9.92 -1.50 -11.48
C VAL A 12 10.94 -2.00 -12.50
N ALA A 13 12.21 -1.57 -12.42
CA ALA A 13 13.25 -1.98 -13.37
C ALA A 13 13.53 -3.49 -13.33
N VAL A 14 13.73 -4.04 -12.12
CA VAL A 14 13.96 -5.48 -11.91
C VAL A 14 12.73 -6.28 -12.35
N ASN A 15 11.53 -5.85 -11.96
CA ASN A 15 10.29 -6.51 -12.37
C ASN A 15 10.11 -6.49 -13.89
N SER A 16 10.45 -5.37 -14.54
CA SER A 16 10.33 -5.22 -15.99
C SER A 16 11.27 -6.21 -16.71
N TYR A 17 12.52 -6.29 -16.27
CA TYR A 17 13.48 -7.24 -16.83
C TYR A 17 12.97 -8.69 -16.79
N PHE A 18 12.49 -9.16 -15.64
CA PHE A 18 12.00 -10.53 -15.53
C PHE A 18 10.67 -10.73 -16.28
N LEU A 19 9.76 -9.76 -16.19
CA LEU A 19 8.47 -9.81 -16.90
C LEU A 19 8.66 -9.90 -18.41
N GLU A 20 9.64 -9.21 -18.97
CA GLU A 20 10.00 -9.32 -20.39
C GLU A 20 10.30 -10.79 -20.79
N HIS A 21 11.11 -11.50 -20.00
CA HIS A 21 11.46 -12.89 -20.28
C HIS A 21 10.28 -13.87 -20.14
N PHE A 22 9.30 -13.54 -19.30
CA PHE A 22 8.05 -14.30 -19.17
C PHE A 22 7.10 -14.04 -20.35
N VAL A 23 6.99 -12.78 -20.79
CA VAL A 23 6.21 -12.39 -21.98
C VAL A 23 6.75 -13.09 -23.23
N GLN A 24 8.08 -13.07 -23.43
CA GLN A 24 8.74 -13.73 -24.57
C GLN A 24 8.50 -15.26 -24.63
N ARG A 25 8.18 -15.89 -23.50
CA ARG A 25 7.95 -17.35 -23.40
C ARG A 25 6.47 -17.74 -23.26
N ASP A 26 5.56 -16.76 -23.33
CA ASP A 26 4.13 -16.97 -23.14
C ASP A 26 3.81 -17.73 -21.83
N ILE A 27 4.46 -17.31 -20.74
CA ILE A 27 4.24 -17.88 -19.40
C ILE A 27 3.20 -17.01 -18.69
N PRO A 28 1.94 -17.45 -18.53
CA PRO A 28 0.89 -16.65 -17.93
C PRO A 28 1.12 -16.46 -16.43
N LEU A 29 1.28 -15.20 -16.02
CA LEU A 29 1.48 -14.80 -14.63
C LEU A 29 0.21 -14.13 -14.09
N TYR A 30 -0.10 -14.40 -12.83
CA TYR A 30 -1.16 -13.74 -12.06
C TYR A 30 -0.50 -13.08 -10.86
N ALA A 31 -0.66 -11.78 -10.70
CA ALA A 31 -0.13 -11.05 -9.56
C ALA A 31 -1.26 -10.46 -8.71
N ASP A 32 -1.02 -10.40 -7.40
CA ASP A 32 -1.93 -9.69 -6.52
C ASP A 32 -1.79 -8.19 -6.80
N GLN A 33 -2.87 -7.55 -7.22
CA GLN A 33 -2.89 -6.11 -7.36
C GLN A 33 -2.67 -5.49 -5.98
N LYS A 34 -1.69 -4.59 -5.85
CA LYS A 34 -1.41 -3.91 -4.58
C LYS A 34 -2.71 -3.31 -4.04
N SER A 35 -3.07 -3.69 -2.82
CA SER A 35 -4.28 -3.19 -2.16
C SER A 35 -3.95 -2.69 -0.75
N ALA A 36 -4.82 -1.84 -0.21
CA ALA A 36 -4.70 -1.37 1.17
C ALA A 36 -5.04 -2.45 2.22
N ILE A 37 -5.49 -3.63 1.79
CA ILE A 37 -5.96 -4.70 2.68
C ILE A 37 -5.12 -5.94 2.45
N TRP A 38 -4.29 -6.28 3.44
CA TRP A 38 -3.60 -7.56 3.45
C TRP A 38 -4.60 -8.70 3.69
N CYS A 39 -4.85 -9.52 2.65
CA CYS A 39 -5.82 -10.60 2.70
C CYS A 39 -5.14 -11.97 2.48
N VAL A 40 -4.76 -12.64 3.57
CA VAL A 40 -4.11 -13.96 3.51
C VAL A 40 -5.01 -15.01 2.87
N ALA A 41 -6.32 -14.96 3.12
CA ALA A 41 -7.28 -15.87 2.49
C ALA A 41 -7.23 -15.78 0.96
N LYS A 42 -7.04 -14.56 0.42
CA LYS A 42 -6.90 -14.33 -1.02
C LYS A 42 -5.67 -15.08 -1.52
N LEU A 43 -4.51 -14.86 -0.92
CA LEU A 43 -3.25 -15.51 -1.31
C LEU A 43 -3.32 -17.04 -1.21
N GLU A 44 -3.94 -17.56 -0.15
CA GLU A 44 -4.19 -19.00 0.02
C GLU A 44 -5.04 -19.56 -1.12
N ARG A 45 -6.08 -18.83 -1.57
CA ARG A 45 -6.89 -19.24 -2.73
C ARG A 45 -6.03 -19.37 -3.97
N TYR A 46 -5.22 -18.36 -4.28
CA TYR A 46 -4.43 -18.37 -5.51
C TYR A 46 -3.33 -19.40 -5.50
N LEU A 47 -2.61 -19.59 -4.40
CA LEU A 47 -1.61 -20.66 -4.31
C LEU A 47 -2.24 -22.05 -4.38
N HIS A 48 -3.51 -22.19 -4.02
CA HIS A 48 -4.27 -23.41 -4.22
C HIS A 48 -4.79 -23.57 -5.67
N GLU A 49 -5.06 -22.46 -6.37
CA GLU A 49 -5.61 -22.43 -7.74
C GLU A 49 -4.55 -22.32 -8.84
N THR A 50 -3.28 -22.12 -8.50
CA THR A 50 -2.19 -21.98 -9.47
C THR A 50 -1.33 -23.24 -9.56
N SER A 51 -0.71 -23.44 -10.72
CA SER A 51 0.15 -24.60 -11.00
C SER A 51 1.59 -24.40 -10.51
N GLY A 52 1.94 -23.18 -10.09
CA GLY A 52 3.27 -22.83 -9.62
C GLY A 52 3.35 -21.42 -9.07
N PHE A 53 4.49 -21.14 -8.46
CA PHE A 53 4.81 -19.88 -7.79
C PHE A 53 6.10 -19.30 -8.35
N VAL A 54 6.05 -18.07 -8.84
CA VAL A 54 7.20 -17.31 -9.30
C VAL A 54 7.41 -16.16 -8.32
N SER A 55 8.63 -15.96 -7.83
CA SER A 55 8.92 -14.81 -6.96
C SER A 55 10.18 -14.09 -7.37
N ILE A 56 10.12 -12.75 -7.38
CA ILE A 56 11.28 -11.86 -7.46
C ILE A 56 11.47 -11.20 -6.10
N VAL A 57 12.56 -11.53 -5.43
CA VAL A 57 12.86 -11.11 -4.06
C VAL A 57 14.00 -10.09 -4.10
N SER A 58 13.64 -8.82 -4.19
CA SER A 58 14.58 -7.71 -4.14
C SER A 58 14.99 -7.36 -2.70
N ARG A 59 16.17 -6.77 -2.59
CA ARG A 59 16.69 -6.22 -1.33
C ARG A 59 15.88 -5.01 -0.88
N ARG A 60 15.52 -5.00 0.40
CA ARG A 60 14.87 -3.91 1.14
C ARG A 60 15.68 -3.60 2.39
N PRO A 61 16.74 -2.78 2.26
CA PRO A 61 17.57 -2.41 3.40
C PRO A 61 16.73 -1.81 4.52
N SER A 62 17.04 -2.21 5.75
CA SER A 62 16.50 -1.65 6.98
C SER A 62 17.66 -1.21 7.88
N GLU A 63 17.36 -0.44 8.93
CA GLU A 63 18.40 0.03 9.87
C GLU A 63 19.15 -1.13 10.53
N ASP A 64 18.46 -2.24 10.81
CA ASP A 64 19.02 -3.41 11.47
C ASP A 64 19.61 -4.45 10.49
N ASP A 65 19.18 -4.41 9.23
CA ASP A 65 19.56 -5.40 8.23
C ASP A 65 19.66 -4.79 6.83
N PRO A 66 20.88 -4.58 6.31
CA PRO A 66 21.08 -4.00 4.98
C PRO A 66 20.69 -4.94 3.85
N ALA A 67 20.54 -6.25 4.11
CA ALA A 67 20.07 -7.23 3.12
C ALA A 67 18.69 -7.80 3.47
N ALA A 68 17.90 -7.10 4.30
CA ALA A 68 16.51 -7.47 4.54
C ALA A 68 15.71 -7.53 3.23
N TYR A 69 14.58 -8.23 3.27
CA TYR A 69 13.60 -8.29 2.19
C TYR A 69 12.18 -8.16 2.75
N SER A 70 11.18 -8.05 1.86
CA SER A 70 9.79 -7.84 2.27
C SER A 70 9.26 -8.96 3.16
N ARG A 71 8.75 -8.61 4.35
CA ARG A 71 8.05 -9.56 5.23
C ARG A 71 6.81 -10.18 4.57
N TYR A 72 6.15 -9.47 3.66
CA TYR A 72 5.03 -9.99 2.87
C TYR A 72 5.48 -11.10 1.91
N ILE A 73 6.61 -10.89 1.22
CA ILE A 73 7.21 -11.92 0.35
C ILE A 73 7.63 -13.14 1.18
N SER A 74 8.19 -12.94 2.38
CA SER A 74 8.49 -14.04 3.29
C SER A 74 7.24 -14.87 3.64
N GLN A 75 6.09 -14.21 3.87
CA GLN A 75 4.82 -14.88 4.12
C GLN A 75 4.31 -15.64 2.88
N GLU A 76 4.44 -15.06 1.68
CA GLU A 76 4.10 -15.70 0.40
C GLU A 76 4.97 -16.92 0.11
N LEU A 77 6.28 -16.85 0.38
CA LEU A 77 7.20 -17.99 0.29
C LEU A 77 6.79 -19.13 1.22
N ASN A 78 6.40 -18.81 2.45
CA ASN A 78 5.90 -19.79 3.41
C ASN A 78 4.56 -20.39 2.99
N LEU A 79 3.67 -19.61 2.37
CA LEU A 79 2.43 -20.11 1.77
C LEU A 79 2.75 -21.06 0.60
N ALA A 80 3.65 -20.69 -0.30
CA ALA A 80 4.03 -21.51 -1.46
C ALA A 80 4.65 -22.86 -1.03
N ARG A 81 5.52 -22.84 -0.01
CA ARG A 81 6.07 -24.06 0.62
C ARG A 81 4.97 -24.98 1.15
N ARG A 82 3.95 -24.40 1.83
CA ARG A 82 2.81 -25.17 2.36
C ARG A 82 1.89 -25.71 1.26
N ALA A 83 1.65 -24.94 0.21
CA ALA A 83 0.88 -25.35 -0.95
C ALA A 83 1.57 -26.46 -1.77
N ARG A 84 2.89 -26.65 -1.58
CA ARG A 84 3.71 -27.63 -2.31
C ARG A 84 3.62 -27.46 -3.83
N VAL A 85 3.42 -26.22 -4.27
CA VAL A 85 3.45 -25.86 -5.68
C VAL A 85 4.89 -25.78 -6.15
N ARG A 86 5.11 -26.02 -7.45
CA ARG A 86 6.42 -25.83 -8.06
C ARG A 86 6.81 -24.36 -7.98
N ARG A 87 8.07 -24.05 -7.70
CA ARG A 87 8.54 -22.68 -7.51
C ARG A 87 9.67 -22.30 -8.46
N LEU A 88 9.76 -21.02 -8.78
CA LEU A 88 10.90 -20.36 -9.41
C LEU A 88 11.18 -19.08 -8.63
N LEU A 89 12.35 -19.01 -8.00
CA LEU A 89 12.72 -17.89 -7.13
C LEU A 89 13.93 -17.18 -7.72
N PHE A 90 13.78 -15.89 -8.00
CA PHE A 90 14.88 -14.97 -8.27
C PHE A 90 15.11 -14.15 -7.02
N VAL A 91 16.32 -14.17 -6.47
CA VAL A 91 16.64 -13.52 -5.19
C VAL A 91 17.85 -12.62 -5.38
N ASP A 92 17.79 -11.39 -4.87
CA ASP A 92 18.95 -10.50 -4.83
C ASP A 92 20.13 -11.23 -4.15
N GLU A 93 21.32 -11.15 -4.74
CA GLU A 93 22.47 -11.93 -4.29
C GLU A 93 22.80 -11.74 -2.81
N HIS A 94 22.72 -10.50 -2.30
CA HIS A 94 23.00 -10.21 -0.90
C HIS A 94 21.90 -10.74 0.04
N VAL A 95 20.65 -10.71 -0.42
CA VAL A 95 19.52 -11.29 0.32
C VAL A 95 19.72 -12.81 0.42
N LEU A 96 20.09 -13.47 -0.68
CA LEU A 96 20.30 -14.91 -0.72
C LEU A 96 21.47 -15.33 0.17
N GLU A 97 22.60 -14.62 0.11
CA GLU A 97 23.79 -14.86 0.95
C GLU A 97 23.48 -14.71 2.44
N ARG A 98 22.71 -13.68 2.81
CA ARG A 98 22.42 -13.39 4.22
C ARG A 98 21.32 -14.27 4.81
N HIS A 99 20.32 -14.65 4.00
CA HIS A 99 19.14 -15.39 4.44
C HIS A 99 19.06 -16.78 3.81
N THR A 100 20.18 -17.50 3.72
CA THR A 100 20.26 -18.81 3.05
C THR A 100 19.22 -19.83 3.51
N LEU A 101 18.82 -19.84 4.79
CA LEU A 101 17.80 -20.75 5.33
C LEU A 101 16.36 -20.41 4.88
N ASP A 102 16.13 -19.18 4.44
CA ASP A 102 14.83 -18.71 3.95
C ASP A 102 14.58 -19.11 2.49
N PHE A 103 15.62 -19.56 1.79
CA PHE A 103 15.55 -19.92 0.38
C PHE A 103 15.99 -21.38 0.17
N PRO A 104 15.42 -22.06 -0.83
CA PRO A 104 15.90 -23.38 -1.23
C PRO A 104 17.20 -23.28 -2.03
N GLU A 105 17.92 -24.39 -2.13
CA GLU A 105 19.19 -24.48 -2.90
C GLU A 105 19.01 -24.17 -4.39
N ASP A 106 17.80 -24.31 -4.93
CA ASP A 106 17.45 -24.03 -6.32
C ASP A 106 17.01 -22.58 -6.58
N ALA A 107 17.13 -21.69 -5.59
CA ALA A 107 16.94 -20.25 -5.80
C ALA A 107 18.04 -19.67 -6.70
N VAL A 108 17.64 -18.80 -7.62
CA VAL A 108 18.54 -18.18 -8.60
C VAL A 108 18.88 -16.78 -8.12
N SER A 109 20.15 -16.51 -7.86
CA SER A 109 20.58 -15.15 -7.51
C SER A 109 20.45 -14.19 -8.70
N PHE A 110 20.35 -12.89 -8.43
CA PHE A 110 20.56 -11.84 -9.43
C PHE A 110 21.21 -10.62 -8.77
N ASN A 111 21.93 -9.82 -9.57
CA ASN A 111 22.42 -8.51 -9.17
C ASN A 111 21.59 -7.41 -9.86
N PRO A 112 20.87 -6.54 -9.13
CA PRO A 112 20.03 -5.50 -9.74
C PRO A 112 20.81 -4.47 -10.57
N ALA A 113 22.12 -4.29 -10.31
CA ALA A 113 22.99 -3.39 -11.07
C ALA A 113 23.56 -4.03 -12.34
N ALA A 114 23.44 -5.35 -12.49
CA ALA A 114 24.05 -6.13 -13.56
C ALA A 114 23.13 -7.28 -14.05
N LEU A 115 21.84 -6.99 -14.22
CA LEU A 115 20.84 -8.01 -14.58
C LEU A 115 21.16 -8.76 -15.89
N ASP A 116 21.78 -8.08 -16.84
CA ASP A 116 22.15 -8.66 -18.14
C ASP A 116 23.32 -9.64 -18.06
N ASP A 117 24.22 -9.48 -17.09
CA ASP A 117 25.38 -10.37 -16.92
C ASP A 117 24.94 -11.80 -16.57
N ASP A 118 23.83 -11.92 -15.83
CA ASP A 118 23.24 -13.20 -15.41
C ASP A 118 22.10 -13.69 -16.34
N ARG A 119 21.90 -13.05 -17.49
CA ARG A 119 20.75 -13.30 -18.37
C ARG A 119 20.61 -14.76 -18.78
N GLU A 120 21.69 -15.41 -19.21
CA GLU A 120 21.64 -16.81 -19.63
C GLU A 120 21.18 -17.73 -18.48
N ARG A 121 21.65 -17.47 -17.26
CA ARG A 121 21.25 -18.20 -16.05
C ARG A 121 19.75 -18.02 -15.77
N HIS A 122 19.25 -16.79 -15.87
CA HIS A 122 17.83 -16.49 -15.69
C HIS A 122 16.96 -17.21 -16.74
N LEU A 123 17.33 -17.13 -18.02
CA LEU A 123 16.63 -17.78 -19.13
C LEU A 123 16.62 -19.32 -18.99
N ALA A 124 17.74 -19.90 -18.55
CA ALA A 124 17.85 -21.33 -18.29
C ALA A 124 16.91 -21.78 -17.17
N ALA A 125 16.85 -21.01 -16.07
CA ALA A 125 15.95 -21.28 -14.95
C ALA A 125 14.47 -21.19 -15.33
N ILE A 126 14.07 -20.15 -16.06
CA ILE A 126 12.68 -20.01 -16.57
C ILE A 126 12.32 -21.20 -17.46
N SER A 127 13.24 -21.60 -18.36
CA SER A 127 13.00 -22.72 -19.27
C SER A 127 12.92 -24.06 -18.52
N ALA A 128 13.74 -24.26 -17.47
CA ALA A 128 13.68 -25.45 -16.62
C ALA A 128 12.39 -25.50 -15.78
N PHE A 129 11.93 -24.35 -15.30
CA PHE A 129 10.64 -24.22 -14.62
C PHE A 129 9.49 -24.61 -15.56
N GLN A 130 9.42 -24.02 -16.76
CA GLN A 130 8.38 -24.29 -17.76
C GLN A 130 8.33 -25.77 -18.20
N ARG A 131 9.50 -26.39 -18.44
CA ARG A 131 9.53 -27.82 -18.83
C ARG A 131 8.94 -28.73 -17.77
N GLY A 132 9.19 -28.44 -16.51
CA GLY A 132 8.75 -29.32 -15.44
C GLY A 132 7.39 -28.98 -14.84
N THR A 133 6.76 -27.87 -15.22
CA THR A 133 5.32 -27.65 -14.97
C THR A 133 4.47 -28.44 -15.96
N GLY A 134 4.93 -28.61 -17.22
CA GLY A 134 4.24 -29.41 -18.24
C GLY A 134 4.16 -30.91 -17.95
N THR A 135 5.06 -31.45 -17.12
CA THR A 135 5.08 -32.89 -16.76
C THR A 135 4.39 -33.22 -15.44
N ALA A 136 4.19 -32.21 -14.58
CA ALA A 136 3.36 -32.35 -13.39
C ALA A 136 1.90 -32.41 -13.87
N GLY A 137 1.42 -33.62 -14.14
CA GLY A 137 0.05 -33.87 -14.61
C GLY A 137 -0.92 -33.02 -13.80
N GLU A 138 -1.83 -32.32 -14.51
CA GLU A 138 -2.77 -31.33 -13.97
C GLU A 138 -3.06 -31.66 -12.52
N GLN A 139 -2.39 -30.97 -11.60
CA GLN A 139 -2.59 -31.16 -10.18
C GLN A 139 -4.07 -30.90 -10.01
N ALA A 140 -4.88 -31.95 -9.90
CA ALA A 140 -6.30 -31.90 -10.17
C ALA A 140 -6.83 -30.70 -9.41
N HIS A 141 -7.07 -29.59 -10.13
CA HIS A 141 -7.48 -28.34 -9.53
C HIS A 141 -8.78 -28.73 -8.89
N ARG A 142 -8.75 -29.02 -7.58
CA ARG A 142 -9.86 -29.66 -6.89
C ARG A 142 -10.97 -28.66 -7.07
N SER A 143 -11.89 -28.95 -7.98
CA SER A 143 -12.91 -28.02 -8.41
C SER A 143 -13.80 -27.83 -7.19
N ARG A 144 -13.44 -26.85 -6.36
CA ARG A 144 -14.23 -26.55 -5.18
C ARG A 144 -15.54 -26.00 -5.70
N PRO A 145 -16.67 -26.47 -5.16
CA PRO A 145 -17.94 -25.82 -5.44
C PRO A 145 -17.78 -24.33 -5.10
N ARG A 146 -17.93 -23.48 -6.13
CA ARG A 146 -17.92 -22.03 -5.94
C ARG A 146 -19.03 -21.66 -4.98
N ASN A 147 -18.75 -20.66 -4.15
CA ASN A 147 -19.63 -20.10 -3.14
C ASN A 147 -19.93 -21.02 -1.94
N GLN A 148 -19.13 -22.04 -1.63
CA GLN A 148 -19.26 -22.74 -0.34
C GLN A 148 -18.36 -22.12 0.72
N ALA A 149 -18.94 -21.69 1.84
CA ALA A 149 -18.19 -21.18 2.99
C ALA A 149 -18.42 -22.04 4.24
N THR A 150 -17.35 -22.40 4.94
CA THR A 150 -17.45 -23.04 6.26
C THR A 150 -17.10 -22.04 7.35
N LEU A 151 -18.02 -21.87 8.29
CA LEU A 151 -17.85 -21.02 9.46
C LEU A 151 -17.55 -21.89 10.68
N VAL A 152 -16.30 -21.90 11.14
CA VAL A 152 -15.85 -22.68 12.31
C VAL A 152 -15.86 -21.76 13.53
N VAL A 153 -16.64 -22.11 14.54
CA VAL A 153 -16.90 -21.25 15.70
C VAL A 153 -16.44 -21.93 16.97
N ASP A 154 -15.67 -21.21 17.77
CA ASP A 154 -15.30 -21.62 19.13
C ASP A 154 -16.44 -21.37 20.13
N ASP A 155 -16.50 -22.18 21.18
CA ASP A 155 -17.55 -22.10 22.19
C ASP A 155 -17.46 -20.78 22.98
N GLY A 156 -18.46 -19.90 22.83
CA GLY A 156 -18.59 -18.67 23.62
C GLY A 156 -19.75 -17.80 23.14
N PRO A 157 -20.44 -17.06 24.03
CA PRO A 157 -21.57 -16.21 23.62
C PRO A 157 -21.15 -15.15 22.62
N ALA A 158 -20.07 -14.39 22.90
CA ALA A 158 -19.57 -13.35 21.99
C ALA A 158 -19.14 -13.91 20.62
N ASN A 159 -18.57 -15.11 20.58
CA ASN A 159 -18.19 -15.79 19.34
C ASN A 159 -19.41 -16.21 18.52
N ARG A 160 -20.50 -16.64 19.17
CA ARG A 160 -21.75 -16.99 18.51
C ARG A 160 -22.43 -15.76 17.91
N ASP A 161 -22.49 -14.66 18.66
CA ASP A 161 -23.06 -13.40 18.17
C ASP A 161 -22.30 -12.89 16.94
N LEU A 162 -20.96 -12.91 16.98
CA LEU A 162 -20.14 -12.56 15.81
C LEU A 162 -20.34 -13.56 14.67
N ALA A 163 -20.39 -14.86 14.95
CA ALA A 163 -20.59 -15.89 13.94
C ALA A 163 -21.92 -15.71 13.19
N ASP A 164 -23.01 -15.37 13.89
CA ASP A 164 -24.30 -15.11 13.26
C ASP A 164 -24.21 -13.93 12.28
N GLY A 165 -23.56 -12.83 12.71
CA GLY A 165 -23.30 -11.67 11.85
C GLY A 165 -22.42 -11.99 10.64
N VAL A 166 -21.36 -12.78 10.83
CA VAL A 166 -20.46 -13.23 9.76
C VAL A 166 -21.19 -14.15 8.79
N GLY A 167 -22.01 -15.07 9.30
CA GLY A 167 -22.82 -15.97 8.49
C GLY A 167 -23.82 -15.21 7.62
N GLU A 168 -24.50 -14.20 8.18
CA GLU A 168 -25.38 -13.32 7.41
C GLU A 168 -24.62 -12.53 6.34
N LEU A 169 -23.45 -12.00 6.66
CA LEU A 169 -22.61 -11.30 5.70
C LEU A 169 -22.18 -12.22 4.54
N LEU A 170 -21.69 -13.42 4.84
CA LEU A 170 -21.34 -14.44 3.83
C LEU A 170 -22.53 -14.80 2.94
N ARG A 171 -23.75 -14.94 3.49
CA ARG A 171 -24.97 -15.20 2.69
C ARG A 171 -25.33 -14.04 1.77
N ARG A 172 -25.14 -12.78 2.20
CA ARG A 172 -25.31 -11.59 1.33
C ARG A 172 -24.30 -11.58 0.19
N GLU A 173 -23.10 -12.03 0.50
CA GLU A 173 -22.08 -12.39 -0.48
C GLU A 173 -22.39 -13.74 -1.17
N ARG A 174 -23.63 -14.23 -1.19
CA ARG A 174 -24.06 -15.42 -1.95
C ARG A 174 -23.32 -16.72 -1.61
N PHE A 175 -22.64 -16.82 -0.47
CA PHE A 175 -22.07 -18.08 -0.01
C PHE A 175 -23.16 -18.99 0.60
N GLU A 176 -23.11 -20.28 0.27
CA GLU A 176 -23.74 -21.34 1.04
C GLU A 176 -22.92 -21.56 2.32
N VAL A 177 -23.46 -21.09 3.45
CA VAL A 177 -22.75 -21.10 4.73
C VAL A 177 -23.05 -22.37 5.52
N ARG A 178 -22.01 -23.17 5.78
CA ARG A 178 -22.06 -24.29 6.72
C ARG A 178 -21.35 -23.92 8.01
N GLN A 179 -22.11 -23.80 9.09
CA GLN A 179 -21.55 -23.52 10.42
C GLN A 179 -21.20 -24.82 11.15
N ILE A 180 -20.02 -24.85 11.76
CA ILE A 180 -19.51 -25.98 12.53
C ILE A 180 -19.02 -25.46 13.88
N ALA A 181 -19.48 -26.09 14.95
CA ALA A 181 -18.94 -25.93 16.29
C ALA A 181 -18.22 -27.23 16.67
N PRO A 182 -16.87 -27.30 16.56
CA PRO A 182 -16.12 -28.51 16.89
C PRO A 182 -16.28 -28.86 18.37
N THR A 183 -17.18 -29.80 18.69
CA THR A 183 -17.48 -30.16 20.08
C THR A 183 -16.24 -30.72 20.78
N ARG A 184 -16.12 -30.52 22.11
CA ARG A 184 -15.03 -31.10 22.92
C ARG A 184 -14.95 -32.63 22.89
N ARG A 185 -16.03 -33.32 22.48
CA ARG A 185 -16.12 -34.79 22.54
C ARG A 185 -15.43 -35.48 21.37
N THR A 186 -15.35 -34.83 20.20
CA THR A 186 -14.57 -35.31 19.06
C THR A 186 -13.17 -34.70 19.12
N ARG A 187 -12.13 -35.55 19.10
CA ARG A 187 -10.77 -35.08 18.88
C ARG A 187 -10.73 -34.55 17.45
N ALA A 188 -10.59 -33.24 17.26
CA ALA A 188 -10.66 -32.62 15.94
C ALA A 188 -9.66 -33.22 14.92
N LEU A 189 -8.52 -33.75 15.40
CA LEU A 189 -7.54 -34.46 14.58
C LEU A 189 -8.06 -35.79 13.99
N ASP A 190 -9.01 -36.43 14.66
CA ASP A 190 -9.59 -37.71 14.23
C ASP A 190 -10.89 -37.52 13.40
N ASP A 191 -11.35 -36.28 13.22
CA ASP A 191 -12.57 -35.96 12.49
C ASP A 191 -12.29 -35.75 11.00
N VAL A 192 -12.24 -36.84 10.25
CA VAL A 192 -12.06 -36.82 8.79
C VAL A 192 -13.14 -35.98 8.09
N ARG A 193 -14.38 -35.98 8.61
CA ARG A 193 -15.48 -35.23 8.01
C ARG A 193 -15.29 -33.72 8.16
N LEU A 194 -14.69 -33.27 9.26
CA LEU A 194 -14.29 -31.89 9.44
C LEU A 194 -13.28 -31.49 8.35
N LEU A 195 -12.20 -32.26 8.18
CA LEU A 195 -11.18 -31.98 7.16
C LEU A 195 -11.78 -31.96 5.74
N GLU A 196 -12.60 -32.93 5.39
CA GLU A 196 -13.30 -32.98 4.10
C GLU A 196 -14.19 -31.75 3.87
N THR A 197 -14.85 -31.28 4.94
CA THR A 197 -15.70 -30.09 4.87
C THR A 197 -14.86 -28.82 4.63
N LEU A 198 -13.72 -28.69 5.33
CA LEU A 198 -12.79 -27.59 5.11
C LEU A 198 -12.24 -27.61 3.67
N TRP A 199 -11.85 -28.78 3.15
CA TRP A 199 -11.35 -28.91 1.78
C TRP A 199 -12.38 -28.59 0.69
N ARG A 200 -13.66 -28.88 0.93
CA ARG A 200 -14.74 -28.58 -0.02
C ARG A 200 -15.10 -27.10 -0.05
N SER A 201 -14.75 -26.36 1.00
CA SER A 201 -15.11 -24.94 1.11
C SER A 201 -14.20 -24.09 0.25
N GLU A 202 -14.79 -23.18 -0.53
CA GLU A 202 -14.06 -22.09 -1.18
C GLU A 202 -13.34 -21.25 -0.13
N LEU A 203 -14.07 -20.87 0.93
CA LEU A 203 -13.57 -20.05 2.02
C LEU A 203 -13.92 -20.65 3.38
N CYS A 204 -12.96 -20.66 4.29
CA CYS A 204 -13.22 -20.94 5.70
C CYS A 204 -13.13 -19.64 6.51
N VAL A 205 -14.03 -19.44 7.47
CA VAL A 205 -13.95 -18.35 8.45
C VAL A 205 -13.88 -18.96 9.83
N PHE A 206 -12.84 -18.61 10.60
CA PHE A 206 -12.61 -19.11 11.93
C PHE A 206 -12.89 -18.02 12.95
N VAL A 207 -13.87 -18.24 13.83
CA VAL A 207 -14.19 -17.36 14.96
C VAL A 207 -13.65 -18.00 16.23
N LEU A 208 -12.50 -17.53 16.68
CA LEU A 208 -11.69 -18.11 17.75
C LEU A 208 -11.88 -17.35 19.06
N GLY A 209 -11.96 -18.09 20.18
CA GLY A 209 -11.85 -17.51 21.51
C GLY A 209 -10.41 -17.19 21.91
N ALA A 210 -10.26 -16.60 23.11
CA ALA A 210 -8.96 -16.25 23.67
C ALA A 210 -8.12 -17.46 24.14
N ARG A 211 -8.71 -18.65 24.21
CA ARG A 211 -8.06 -19.88 24.68
C ARG A 211 -8.02 -20.93 23.57
N LEU A 212 -6.98 -21.75 23.57
CA LEU A 212 -6.83 -22.86 22.63
C LEU A 212 -8.04 -23.82 22.72
N SER A 213 -8.56 -24.22 21.56
CA SER A 213 -9.77 -25.03 21.41
C SER A 213 -9.72 -25.89 20.15
N ASN A 214 -10.74 -26.74 19.93
CA ASN A 214 -10.83 -27.54 18.71
C ASN A 214 -10.98 -26.68 17.45
N ALA A 215 -11.50 -25.45 17.54
CA ALA A 215 -11.51 -24.50 16.43
C ALA A 215 -10.08 -24.08 16.02
N HIS A 216 -9.17 -23.95 16.99
CA HIS A 216 -7.75 -23.68 16.71
C HIS A 216 -7.06 -24.87 16.04
N VAL A 217 -7.42 -26.10 16.42
CA VAL A 217 -6.93 -27.31 15.75
C VAL A 217 -7.44 -27.38 14.30
N ALA A 218 -8.71 -27.07 14.08
CA ALA A 218 -9.28 -26.97 12.73
C ALA A 218 -8.58 -25.91 11.88
N LEU A 219 -8.24 -24.75 12.47
CA LEU A 219 -7.43 -23.73 11.80
C LEU A 219 -6.03 -24.26 11.47
N ALA A 220 -5.37 -24.98 12.39
CA ALA A 220 -4.06 -25.57 12.11
C ALA A 220 -4.12 -26.56 10.94
N MET A 221 -5.19 -27.35 10.83
CA MET A 221 -5.44 -28.23 9.69
C MET A 221 -5.63 -27.44 8.39
N ALA A 222 -6.48 -26.40 8.41
CA ALA A 222 -6.68 -25.52 7.26
C ALA A 222 -5.37 -24.85 6.82
N HIS A 223 -4.59 -24.35 7.79
CA HIS A 223 -3.28 -23.74 7.56
C HIS A 223 -2.29 -24.73 6.95
N ALA A 224 -2.22 -25.97 7.45
CA ALA A 224 -1.33 -27.01 6.92
C ALA A 224 -1.66 -27.40 5.47
N HIS A 225 -2.93 -27.28 5.08
CA HIS A 225 -3.43 -27.61 3.75
C HIS A 225 -3.61 -26.39 2.83
N CYS A 226 -3.13 -25.21 3.23
CA CYS A 226 -3.30 -23.95 2.47
C CYS A 226 -4.77 -23.70 2.08
N ILE A 227 -5.70 -23.99 2.99
CA ILE A 227 -7.13 -23.72 2.78
C ILE A 227 -7.37 -22.23 3.02
N PRO A 228 -8.01 -21.49 2.09
CA PRO A 228 -8.32 -20.09 2.24
C PRO A 228 -9.08 -19.81 3.53
N SER A 229 -8.51 -18.96 4.38
CA SER A 229 -9.00 -18.78 5.74
C SER A 229 -8.98 -17.33 6.20
N VAL A 230 -10.15 -16.82 6.62
CA VAL A 230 -10.25 -15.60 7.43
C VAL A 230 -10.24 -15.99 8.91
N ARG A 231 -9.41 -15.32 9.72
CA ARG A 231 -9.07 -15.75 11.08
C ARG A 231 -9.39 -14.63 12.05
N LEU A 232 -10.45 -14.79 12.83
CA LEU A 232 -10.92 -13.82 13.81
C LEU A 232 -10.63 -14.35 15.21
N GLN A 233 -9.92 -13.59 16.05
CA GLN A 233 -9.66 -13.95 17.43
C GLN A 233 -10.13 -12.86 18.39
N LEU A 234 -10.96 -13.25 19.36
CA LEU A 234 -11.39 -12.35 20.42
C LEU A 234 -10.18 -11.96 21.28
N ASP A 235 -9.87 -10.67 21.28
CA ASP A 235 -8.85 -10.08 22.13
C ASP A 235 -9.36 -8.73 22.69
N PRO A 236 -9.83 -8.70 23.94
CA PRO A 236 -10.31 -7.47 24.57
C PRO A 236 -9.26 -6.37 24.71
N ARG A 237 -7.97 -6.68 24.48
CA ARG A 237 -6.84 -5.74 24.58
C ARG A 237 -6.34 -5.28 23.22
N ALA A 238 -6.96 -5.69 22.12
CA ALA A 238 -6.54 -5.27 20.79
C ALA A 238 -6.75 -3.76 20.60
N ASP A 239 -5.68 -3.09 20.13
CA ASP A 239 -5.71 -1.66 19.83
C ASP A 239 -6.53 -1.36 18.56
N ASN A 240 -6.53 -2.27 17.59
CA ASN A 240 -7.31 -2.19 16.35
C ASN A 240 -7.71 -3.59 15.84
N CYS A 241 -8.56 -3.61 14.80
CA CYS A 241 -8.99 -4.83 14.10
C CYS A 241 -8.24 -5.07 12.79
N GLU A 242 -7.02 -4.55 12.61
CA GLU A 242 -6.28 -4.75 11.37
C GLU A 242 -5.68 -6.17 11.30
N PRO A 243 -5.62 -6.78 10.10
CA PRO A 243 -5.00 -8.09 9.93
C PRO A 243 -3.50 -7.99 10.20
N SER A 244 -2.98 -8.88 11.05
CA SER A 244 -1.53 -9.09 11.16
C SER A 244 -0.95 -9.71 9.87
N LEU A 245 0.39 -9.81 9.78
CA LEU A 245 1.06 -10.45 8.64
C LEU A 245 0.60 -11.89 8.40
N THR A 246 0.22 -12.60 9.46
CA THR A 246 -0.34 -13.96 9.36
C THR A 246 -1.83 -13.96 9.02
N GLY A 247 -2.47 -12.81 8.79
CA GLY A 247 -3.89 -12.70 8.51
C GLY A 247 -4.80 -12.91 9.71
N LEU A 248 -4.23 -12.99 10.93
CA LEU A 248 -5.00 -13.00 12.17
C LEU A 248 -5.55 -11.60 12.44
N ILE A 249 -6.88 -11.50 12.55
CA ILE A 249 -7.63 -10.30 12.88
C ILE A 249 -8.06 -10.43 14.34
N ARG A 250 -7.51 -9.56 15.18
CA ARG A 250 -7.90 -9.48 16.59
C ARG A 250 -9.07 -8.53 16.72
N TRP A 251 -10.07 -8.87 17.52
CA TRP A 251 -11.26 -8.03 17.66
C TRP A 251 -11.72 -7.92 19.11
N ARG A 252 -12.27 -6.75 19.45
CA ARG A 252 -12.84 -6.42 20.77
C ARG A 252 -14.36 -6.34 20.76
N SER A 253 -14.96 -5.96 19.63
CA SER A 253 -16.40 -5.87 19.44
C SER A 253 -16.81 -6.55 18.13
N ALA A 254 -18.03 -7.11 18.10
CA ALA A 254 -18.53 -7.77 16.91
C ALA A 254 -18.70 -6.80 15.72
N GLU A 255 -19.05 -5.54 16.00
CA GLU A 255 -19.22 -4.51 14.97
C GLU A 255 -17.93 -4.23 14.20
N GLU A 256 -16.81 -4.03 14.91
CA GLU A 256 -15.50 -3.80 14.28
C GLU A 256 -15.05 -5.02 13.48
N ALA A 257 -15.24 -6.22 14.03
CA ALA A 257 -14.92 -7.46 13.34
C ALA A 257 -15.73 -7.61 12.03
N LEU A 258 -17.01 -7.27 12.03
CA LEU A 258 -17.87 -7.34 10.84
C LEU A 258 -17.46 -6.34 9.75
N ILE A 259 -17.01 -5.13 10.15
CA ILE A 259 -16.45 -4.14 9.22
C ILE A 259 -15.20 -4.71 8.55
N GLU A 260 -14.27 -5.29 9.33
CA GLU A 260 -13.05 -5.84 8.76
C GLU A 260 -13.33 -7.09 7.91
N VAL A 261 -14.22 -7.99 8.34
CA VAL A 261 -14.62 -9.16 7.54
C VAL A 261 -15.19 -8.74 6.17
N ARG A 262 -15.97 -7.65 6.12
CA ARG A 262 -16.46 -7.10 4.84
C ARG A 262 -15.30 -6.66 3.94
N ARG A 263 -14.32 -5.94 4.50
CA ARG A 263 -13.12 -5.49 3.78
C ARG A 263 -12.31 -6.67 3.24
N GLN A 264 -12.12 -7.70 4.08
CA GLN A 264 -11.44 -8.94 3.71
C GLN A 264 -12.16 -9.68 2.59
N LEU A 265 -13.50 -9.78 2.64
CA LEU A 265 -14.29 -10.44 1.59
C LEU A 265 -14.28 -9.66 0.28
N ALA A 266 -14.33 -8.32 0.33
CA ALA A 266 -14.16 -7.49 -0.85
C ALA A 266 -12.78 -7.70 -1.47
N SER A 267 -11.70 -7.69 -0.67
CA SER A 267 -10.34 -7.97 -1.14
C SER A 267 -10.19 -9.40 -1.68
N TYR A 268 -10.76 -10.39 -0.98
CA TYR A 268 -10.78 -11.80 -1.38
C TYR A 268 -11.44 -11.97 -2.76
N ARG A 269 -12.53 -11.26 -3.02
CA ARG A 269 -13.21 -11.29 -4.32
C ARG A 269 -12.48 -10.55 -5.42
N GLY A 270 -11.61 -9.61 -5.05
CA GLY A 270 -10.74 -8.92 -5.98
C GLY A 270 -10.00 -9.92 -6.87
N GLY A 271 -10.03 -9.65 -8.17
CA GLY A 271 -9.25 -10.39 -9.15
C GLY A 271 -7.76 -10.15 -8.94
N PHE A 272 -6.96 -11.06 -9.49
CA PHE A 272 -5.56 -10.80 -9.76
C PHE A 272 -5.46 -10.09 -11.10
N VAL A 273 -4.36 -9.40 -11.30
CA VAL A 273 -4.02 -8.86 -12.61
C VAL A 273 -3.13 -9.85 -13.34
N GLU A 274 -3.17 -9.80 -14.66
CA GLU A 274 -2.38 -10.66 -15.55
C GLU A 274 -1.26 -9.81 -16.15
N PRO A 275 -0.07 -9.70 -15.53
CA PRO A 275 0.93 -8.71 -15.93
C PRO A 275 1.47 -8.97 -17.33
N VAL A 276 1.46 -10.23 -17.78
CA VAL A 276 1.87 -10.63 -19.12
C VAL A 276 0.88 -10.13 -20.17
N GLU A 277 -0.42 -10.20 -19.90
CA GLU A 277 -1.45 -9.65 -20.81
C GLU A 277 -1.40 -8.12 -20.82
N ILE A 278 -1.26 -7.48 -19.66
CA ILE A 278 -1.09 -6.01 -19.59
C ILE A 278 0.15 -5.57 -20.39
N ALA A 279 1.26 -6.33 -20.31
CA ALA A 279 2.47 -6.01 -21.05
C ALA A 279 2.32 -6.18 -22.56
N ARG A 280 1.46 -7.11 -23.02
CA ARG A 280 1.12 -7.30 -24.44
C ARG A 280 0.28 -6.14 -25.00
N ASP A 281 -0.64 -5.65 -24.19
CA ASP A 281 -1.52 -4.53 -24.56
C ASP A 281 -0.83 -3.15 -24.40
N SER A 282 0.34 -3.10 -23.75
CA SER A 282 1.06 -1.87 -23.46
C SER A 282 2.58 -2.02 -23.57
N THR A 283 3.31 -1.78 -22.48
CA THR A 283 4.74 -2.03 -22.35
C THR A 283 5.00 -2.82 -21.07
N VAL A 284 6.13 -3.52 -21.02
CA VAL A 284 6.54 -4.29 -19.83
C VAL A 284 6.70 -3.38 -18.60
N ALA A 285 7.22 -2.17 -18.81
CA ALA A 285 7.36 -1.16 -17.75
C ALA A 285 6.00 -0.66 -17.24
N ASP A 286 5.03 -0.46 -18.13
CA ASP A 286 3.69 -0.03 -17.74
C ASP A 286 2.93 -1.14 -17.02
N ALA A 287 3.12 -2.40 -17.43
CA ALA A 287 2.60 -3.55 -16.70
C ALA A 287 3.21 -3.64 -15.29
N ALA A 288 4.53 -3.58 -15.15
CA ALA A 288 5.20 -3.60 -13.86
C ALA A 288 4.73 -2.47 -12.93
N ARG A 289 4.56 -1.25 -13.48
CA ARG A 289 4.00 -0.10 -12.75
C ARG A 289 2.55 -0.32 -12.34
N SER A 290 1.71 -0.78 -13.27
CA SER A 290 0.28 -1.00 -13.02
C SER A 290 0.04 -1.97 -11.88
N VAL A 291 0.80 -3.08 -11.83
CA VAL A 291 0.70 -4.05 -10.72
C VAL A 291 1.24 -3.45 -9.41
N GLY A 292 2.25 -2.58 -9.52
CA GLY A 292 2.86 -1.77 -8.47
C GLY A 292 1.93 -0.74 -7.80
N THR A 293 0.97 -0.20 -8.54
CA THR A 293 0.09 0.89 -8.09
C THR A 293 -1.00 0.38 -7.15
N THR A 294 -1.23 1.08 -6.04
CA THR A 294 -2.31 0.71 -5.12
C THR A 294 -3.66 0.88 -5.80
N TYR A 295 -4.41 -0.21 -5.93
CA TYR A 295 -5.81 -0.18 -6.34
C TYR A 295 -6.71 0.17 -5.16
N TRP A 296 -7.61 1.11 -5.40
CA TRP A 296 -8.67 1.52 -4.49
C TRP A 296 -9.78 2.19 -5.30
N GLU A 297 -11.00 2.15 -4.79
CA GLU A 297 -12.12 2.84 -5.41
C GLU A 297 -12.28 4.23 -4.77
N PRO A 298 -12.01 5.32 -5.51
CA PRO A 298 -12.17 6.66 -4.97
C PRO A 298 -13.64 7.01 -4.74
N THR A 299 -13.92 7.69 -3.63
CA THR A 299 -15.22 8.32 -3.44
C THR A 299 -15.26 9.66 -4.18
N LYS A 300 -16.44 10.27 -4.32
CA LYS A 300 -16.57 11.62 -4.91
C LYS A 300 -15.72 12.67 -4.18
N HIS A 301 -15.44 12.47 -2.89
CA HIS A 301 -14.64 13.37 -2.06
C HIS A 301 -13.13 13.19 -2.24
N ASP A 302 -12.72 12.15 -2.95
CA ASP A 302 -11.32 11.85 -3.23
C ASP A 302 -10.95 12.16 -4.69
N LEU A 303 -11.90 12.71 -5.46
CA LEU A 303 -11.70 13.19 -6.82
C LEU A 303 -11.53 14.72 -6.83
N TRP A 304 -10.47 15.18 -7.48
CA TRP A 304 -10.18 16.59 -7.70
C TRP A 304 -10.23 16.89 -9.20
N ASN A 305 -10.94 17.96 -9.58
CA ASN A 305 -10.84 18.50 -10.93
C ASN A 305 -9.58 19.38 -10.99
N ALA A 306 -8.61 18.99 -11.81
CA ALA A 306 -7.34 19.69 -11.94
C ALA A 306 -7.46 21.09 -12.57
N GLU A 307 -8.63 21.50 -13.03
CA GLU A 307 -8.93 22.90 -13.42
C GLU A 307 -9.45 23.74 -12.23
N ASP A 308 -9.94 23.10 -11.16
CA ASP A 308 -10.48 23.73 -9.96
C ASP A 308 -9.41 23.84 -8.86
N GLY A 309 -8.55 24.87 -8.98
CA GLY A 309 -7.53 25.16 -7.98
C GLY A 309 -8.07 25.27 -6.54
N PRO A 310 -9.12 26.08 -6.28
CA PRO A 310 -9.73 26.18 -4.96
C PRO A 310 -10.28 24.85 -4.42
N GLY A 311 -10.81 23.99 -5.28
CA GLY A 311 -11.30 22.65 -4.91
C GLY A 311 -10.25 21.78 -4.23
N LEU A 312 -8.95 22.02 -4.48
CA LEU A 312 -7.85 21.30 -3.82
C LEU A 312 -7.88 21.46 -2.30
N LEU A 313 -8.47 22.54 -1.77
CA LEU A 313 -8.64 22.77 -0.34
C LEU A 313 -9.36 21.61 0.38
N HIS A 314 -10.26 20.90 -0.30
CA HIS A 314 -10.99 19.76 0.26
C HIS A 314 -10.08 18.59 0.64
N HIS A 315 -8.91 18.49 0.00
CA HIS A 315 -7.94 17.43 0.22
C HIS A 315 -6.90 17.79 1.29
N VAL A 316 -6.81 19.07 1.68
CA VAL A 316 -6.03 19.50 2.85
C VAL A 316 -6.88 19.27 4.10
N ARG A 317 -6.70 18.12 4.76
CA ARG A 317 -7.52 17.64 5.88
C ARG A 317 -6.80 17.74 7.25
N PRO A 318 -6.64 18.95 7.84
CA PRO A 318 -5.90 19.12 9.10
C PRO A 318 -6.55 18.41 10.28
N GLY A 319 -7.87 18.20 10.27
CA GLY A 319 -8.60 17.49 11.33
C GLY A 319 -8.52 15.95 11.26
N ASP A 320 -7.82 15.40 10.27
CA ASP A 320 -7.65 13.95 10.15
C ASP A 320 -6.85 13.39 11.36
N PRO A 321 -7.26 12.23 11.94
CA PRO A 321 -6.57 11.64 13.09
C PRO A 321 -5.07 11.43 12.88
N LEU A 322 -4.64 10.97 11.70
CA LEU A 322 -3.23 10.76 11.40
C LEU A 322 -2.46 12.07 11.44
N VAL A 323 -3.06 13.13 10.91
CA VAL A 323 -2.47 14.48 10.89
C VAL A 323 -2.35 15.02 12.30
N GLN A 324 -3.41 14.91 13.11
CA GLN A 324 -3.40 15.35 14.50
C GLN A 324 -2.36 14.60 15.33
N ASP A 325 -2.25 13.28 15.18
CA ASP A 325 -1.24 12.48 15.88
C ASP A 325 0.19 12.91 15.53
N GLN A 326 0.46 13.18 14.24
CA GLN A 326 1.77 13.66 13.82
C GLN A 326 2.10 15.04 14.37
N VAL A 327 1.15 15.97 14.29
CA VAL A 327 1.34 17.32 14.84
C VAL A 327 1.51 17.26 16.36
N ASN A 328 0.76 16.41 17.06
CA ASN A 328 0.92 16.21 18.49
C ASN A 328 2.31 15.63 18.83
N ARG A 329 2.82 14.65 18.07
CA ARG A 329 4.21 14.18 18.25
C ARG A 329 5.23 15.30 18.05
N ALA A 330 5.06 16.11 17.02
CA ALA A 330 5.94 17.26 16.77
C ALA A 330 5.87 18.30 17.91
N ARG A 331 4.67 18.59 18.45
CA ARG A 331 4.47 19.46 19.64
C ARG A 331 5.31 18.97 20.81
N HIS A 332 5.21 17.69 21.14
CA HIS A 332 5.97 17.10 22.26
C HIS A 332 7.48 17.14 22.01
N GLY A 333 7.93 16.87 20.79
CA GLY A 333 9.35 16.88 20.44
C GLY A 333 10.00 18.28 20.49
N ILE A 334 9.27 19.33 20.16
CA ILE A 334 9.78 20.72 20.18
C ILE A 334 9.81 21.28 21.61
N GLY A 335 8.98 20.78 22.53
CA GLY A 335 8.96 21.20 23.94
C GLY A 335 8.48 22.65 24.17
N LYS A 336 7.85 23.27 23.16
CA LYS A 336 7.25 24.61 23.22
C LYS A 336 5.80 24.55 22.74
N ALA A 337 4.96 25.48 23.21
CA ALA A 337 3.61 25.65 22.66
C ALA A 337 3.72 26.05 21.18
N LEU A 338 3.24 25.19 20.26
CA LEU A 338 3.16 25.55 18.84
C LEU A 338 2.20 26.74 18.66
N GLY A 339 2.60 27.72 17.85
CA GLY A 339 1.78 28.88 17.49
C GLY A 339 1.98 30.14 18.35
N THR A 340 2.79 30.10 19.42
CA THR A 340 3.09 31.30 20.22
C THR A 340 4.27 32.10 19.67
N ASP A 341 5.25 31.41 19.08
CA ASP A 341 6.38 32.03 18.39
C ASP A 341 6.04 32.10 16.90
N ARG A 342 5.88 33.34 16.39
CA ARG A 342 5.51 33.61 15.00
C ARG A 342 6.72 33.81 14.09
N SER A 343 7.94 33.63 14.61
CA SER A 343 9.16 33.84 13.84
C SER A 343 9.31 32.83 12.70
N ARG A 344 9.97 33.25 11.62
CA ARG A 344 10.31 32.38 10.50
C ARG A 344 11.19 31.21 10.94
N THR A 345 12.13 31.46 11.85
CA THR A 345 13.00 30.42 12.44
C THR A 345 12.19 29.34 13.15
N PHE A 346 11.16 29.73 13.93
CA PHE A 346 10.28 28.77 14.58
C PHE A 346 9.44 27.99 13.55
N SER A 347 8.86 28.68 12.57
CA SER A 347 8.08 28.05 11.49
C SER A 347 8.91 26.98 10.74
N MET A 348 10.18 27.28 10.47
CA MET A 348 11.14 26.34 9.89
C MET A 348 11.41 25.13 10.79
N LEU A 349 11.58 25.34 12.11
CA LEU A 349 11.76 24.24 13.06
C LEU A 349 10.54 23.31 13.10
N VAL A 350 9.34 23.88 13.09
CA VAL A 350 8.08 23.12 13.01
C VAL A 350 8.03 22.28 11.75
N CYS A 351 8.25 22.90 10.58
CA CYS A 351 8.23 22.20 9.31
C CYS A 351 9.29 21.11 9.22
N ARG A 352 10.50 21.35 9.74
CA ARG A 352 11.55 20.33 9.83
C ARG A 352 11.11 19.13 10.65
N THR A 353 10.54 19.38 11.83
CA THR A 353 10.10 18.32 12.74
C THR A 353 8.97 17.48 12.13
N LEU A 354 8.03 18.13 11.45
CA LEU A 354 6.95 17.46 10.72
C LEU A 354 7.48 16.65 9.54
N TYR A 355 8.38 17.21 8.74
CA TYR A 355 9.01 16.52 7.60
C TYR A 355 9.82 15.29 8.06
N ASP A 356 10.56 15.40 9.17
CA ASP A 356 11.23 14.26 9.78
C ASP A 356 10.23 13.22 10.29
N GLY A 357 9.06 13.64 10.79
CA GLY A 357 7.93 12.76 11.11
C GLY A 357 7.37 12.04 9.88
N LEU A 358 7.24 12.73 8.75
CA LEU A 358 6.76 12.18 7.48
C LEU A 358 7.71 11.08 6.98
N LYS A 359 9.02 11.31 6.99
CA LYS A 359 10.04 10.31 6.59
C LYS A 359 9.97 9.00 7.39
N ARG A 360 9.60 9.06 8.68
CA ARG A 360 9.49 7.87 9.53
C ARG A 360 8.43 6.88 9.05
N HIS A 361 7.45 7.34 8.28
CA HIS A 361 6.45 6.45 7.71
C HIS A 361 6.98 5.55 6.59
N ARG A 362 8.12 5.91 5.98
CA ARG A 362 8.73 5.15 4.86
C ARG A 362 7.71 4.86 3.74
N PHE A 363 6.90 5.86 3.39
CA PHE A 363 5.97 5.76 2.26
C PHE A 363 6.74 5.55 0.96
N VAL A 364 6.07 4.96 -0.03
CA VAL A 364 6.59 4.76 -1.38
C VAL A 364 5.94 5.76 -2.32
N TYR A 365 6.74 6.36 -3.19
CA TYR A 365 6.20 7.17 -4.27
C TYR A 365 5.48 6.29 -5.31
N GLU A 366 4.23 6.62 -5.61
CA GLU A 366 3.51 6.04 -6.74
C GLU A 366 3.29 7.11 -7.80
N ILE A 367 3.49 6.72 -9.06
CA ILE A 367 3.08 7.54 -10.19
C ILE A 367 1.55 7.53 -10.25
N GLU A 368 0.98 8.69 -10.55
CA GLU A 368 -0.47 8.87 -10.65
C GLU A 368 -1.08 7.85 -11.64
N PRO A 369 -2.11 7.09 -11.22
CA PRO A 369 -2.82 6.23 -12.15
C PRO A 369 -3.51 7.09 -13.22
N ARG A 370 -3.46 6.68 -14.49
CA ARG A 370 -4.31 7.27 -15.53
C ARG A 370 -5.77 7.04 -15.11
N THR A 371 -6.48 8.10 -14.78
CA THR A 371 -7.83 7.98 -14.23
C THR A 371 -8.83 7.63 -15.35
N GLY A 372 -9.71 6.65 -15.10
CA GLY A 372 -10.85 6.34 -15.97
C GLY A 372 -12.02 7.33 -15.82
N HIS A 373 -11.83 8.44 -15.10
CA HIS A 373 -12.89 9.38 -14.70
C HIS A 373 -13.00 10.61 -15.62
N GLY A 374 -12.42 10.53 -16.82
CA GLY A 374 -12.41 11.61 -17.79
C GLY A 374 -11.15 12.49 -17.71
N PRO A 375 -10.85 13.23 -18.78
CA PRO A 375 -9.68 14.11 -18.83
C PRO A 375 -9.77 15.18 -17.74
N GLY A 376 -8.65 15.44 -17.06
CA GLY A 376 -8.54 16.51 -16.05
C GLY A 376 -8.97 16.15 -14.63
N VAL A 377 -9.46 14.92 -14.37
CA VAL A 377 -9.80 14.48 -13.01
C VAL A 377 -8.65 13.67 -12.41
N GLN A 378 -8.26 14.02 -11.19
CA GLN A 378 -7.19 13.35 -10.45
C GLN A 378 -7.73 12.76 -9.15
N GLN A 379 -7.23 11.58 -8.78
CA GLN A 379 -7.52 10.96 -7.49
C GLN A 379 -6.50 11.45 -6.45
N ILE A 380 -6.98 11.87 -5.28
CA ILE A 380 -6.14 12.28 -4.15
C ILE A 380 -6.52 11.46 -2.93
N ARG A 381 -5.57 10.69 -2.41
CA ARG A 381 -5.78 9.78 -1.29
C ARG A 381 -5.92 10.55 0.03
N PRO A 382 -6.88 10.17 0.89
CA PRO A 382 -6.92 10.71 2.23
C PRO A 382 -5.75 10.22 3.09
N PRO A 383 -5.36 10.96 4.16
CA PRO A 383 -4.24 10.59 5.02
C PRO A 383 -4.30 9.14 5.53
N GLY A 384 -5.48 8.69 5.99
CA GLY A 384 -5.67 7.29 6.43
C GLY A 384 -5.39 6.26 5.33
N LEU A 385 -5.73 6.54 4.07
CA LEU A 385 -5.44 5.63 2.96
C LEU A 385 -3.95 5.62 2.59
N ILE A 386 -3.28 6.79 2.63
CA ILE A 386 -1.82 6.88 2.45
C ILE A 386 -1.09 6.04 3.50
N GLU A 387 -1.53 6.12 4.76
CA GLU A 387 -0.95 5.32 5.85
C GLU A 387 -1.20 3.83 5.67
N GLN A 388 -2.39 3.43 5.24
CA GLN A 388 -2.75 2.03 4.99
C GLN A 388 -2.00 1.44 3.78
N SER A 389 -1.95 2.15 2.65
CA SER A 389 -1.27 1.69 1.43
C SER A 389 0.25 1.80 1.53
N LYS A 390 0.75 2.58 2.50
CA LYS A 390 2.14 3.02 2.60
C LYS A 390 2.66 3.62 1.29
N ALA A 391 1.79 4.34 0.58
CA ALA A 391 2.08 4.84 -0.75
C ALA A 391 1.34 6.15 -1.07
N ALA A 392 1.98 7.03 -1.83
CA ALA A 392 1.45 8.35 -2.15
C ALA A 392 2.00 8.92 -3.46
N THR A 393 1.22 9.76 -4.12
CA THR A 393 1.64 10.61 -5.26
C THR A 393 2.20 11.95 -4.79
N CYS A 394 2.68 12.80 -5.71
CA CYS A 394 3.17 14.14 -5.35
C CYS A 394 2.07 15.01 -4.74
N ILE A 395 0.85 14.97 -5.28
CA ILE A 395 -0.28 15.75 -4.76
C ILE A 395 -0.79 15.20 -3.42
N ASP A 396 -0.78 13.87 -3.24
CA ASP A 396 -1.14 13.22 -1.96
C ASP A 396 -0.26 13.76 -0.84
N LEU A 397 1.06 13.78 -1.08
CA LEU A 397 2.06 14.24 -0.11
C LEU A 397 2.00 15.75 0.12
N ALA A 398 1.80 16.54 -0.93
CA ALA A 398 1.63 17.98 -0.80
C ALA A 398 0.40 18.31 0.06
N CYS A 399 -0.75 17.65 -0.18
CA CYS A 399 -1.96 17.84 0.62
C CYS A 399 -1.80 17.35 2.07
N LEU A 400 -1.19 16.18 2.27
CA LEU A 400 -0.90 15.63 3.60
C LEU A 400 0.01 16.56 4.41
N PHE A 401 1.09 17.04 3.80
CA PHE A 401 2.04 17.90 4.51
C PHE A 401 1.46 19.30 4.75
N ALA A 402 0.69 19.84 3.80
CA ALA A 402 -0.05 21.09 4.00
C ALA A 402 -1.05 20.96 5.16
N ALA A 403 -1.74 19.82 5.28
CA ALA A 403 -2.65 19.55 6.38
C ALA A 403 -1.93 19.54 7.73
N GLN A 404 -0.71 18.99 7.80
CA GLN A 404 0.12 19.01 9.01
C GLN A 404 0.62 20.43 9.35
N ILE A 405 1.07 21.19 8.36
CA ILE A 405 1.51 22.59 8.52
C ILE A 405 0.34 23.45 9.06
N GLU A 406 -0.84 23.31 8.47
CA GLU A 406 -2.07 24.01 8.88
C GLU A 406 -2.49 23.60 10.31
N ALA A 407 -2.51 22.30 10.61
CA ALA A 407 -2.85 21.80 11.96
C ALA A 407 -1.82 22.22 13.03
N ALA A 408 -0.58 22.52 12.63
CA ALA A 408 0.45 23.11 13.46
C ALA A 408 0.34 24.64 13.63
N GLY A 409 -0.71 25.26 13.07
CA GLY A 409 -0.98 26.70 13.19
C GLY A 409 -0.11 27.58 12.29
N GLN A 410 0.43 27.03 11.20
CA GLN A 410 1.21 27.77 10.20
C GLN A 410 0.35 28.03 8.95
N ASN A 411 0.66 29.07 8.16
CA ASN A 411 -0.08 29.37 6.93
C ASN A 411 0.37 28.42 5.80
N ALA A 412 -0.27 27.27 5.65
CA ALA A 412 0.13 26.28 4.66
C ALA A 412 -0.10 26.75 3.21
N LEU A 413 0.83 26.39 2.32
CA LEU A 413 0.78 26.64 0.89
C LEU A 413 0.87 25.33 0.10
N VAL A 414 0.11 25.20 -0.99
CA VAL A 414 0.31 24.16 -2.01
C VAL A 414 0.42 24.83 -3.37
N LEU A 415 1.45 24.48 -4.14
CA LEU A 415 1.64 24.93 -5.52
C LEU A 415 1.53 23.74 -6.47
N VAL A 416 0.76 23.89 -7.53
CA VAL A 416 0.71 22.92 -8.64
C VAL A 416 1.41 23.54 -9.84
N LEU A 417 2.42 22.85 -10.34
CA LEU A 417 3.32 23.29 -11.39
C LEU A 417 3.25 22.33 -12.57
N GLU A 418 3.57 22.84 -13.76
CA GLU A 418 3.85 22.04 -14.94
C GLU A 418 5.30 22.30 -15.38
N VAL A 419 6.07 21.22 -15.44
CA VAL A 419 7.50 21.20 -15.75
C VAL A 419 7.74 20.16 -16.83
N ARG A 420 8.24 20.58 -18.00
CA ARG A 420 8.54 19.68 -19.14
C ARG A 420 7.39 18.69 -19.46
N GLN A 421 6.14 19.19 -19.46
CA GLN A 421 4.90 18.42 -19.71
C GLN A 421 4.49 17.43 -18.60
N SER A 422 5.16 17.44 -17.44
CA SER A 422 4.73 16.71 -16.25
C SER A 422 4.17 17.68 -15.21
N ARG A 423 3.09 17.29 -14.52
CA ARG A 423 2.55 18.04 -13.39
C ARG A 423 3.26 17.62 -12.11
N HIS A 424 3.50 18.59 -11.24
CA HIS A 424 4.18 18.38 -9.97
C HIS A 424 3.61 19.29 -8.89
N ALA A 425 3.63 18.83 -7.64
CA ALA A 425 3.10 19.59 -6.51
C ALA A 425 4.21 19.91 -5.50
N LEU A 426 4.34 21.19 -5.14
CA LEU A 426 5.17 21.64 -4.04
C LEU A 426 4.28 22.07 -2.87
N VAL A 427 4.83 21.99 -1.66
CA VAL A 427 4.14 22.40 -0.43
C VAL A 427 5.04 23.29 0.39
N GLY A 428 4.46 24.17 1.18
CA GLY A 428 5.23 25.12 1.94
C GLY A 428 4.44 25.82 3.02
N PHE A 429 5.04 26.86 3.55
CA PHE A 429 4.34 27.82 4.39
C PHE A 429 4.64 29.24 3.95
N ARG A 430 3.70 30.12 4.23
CA ARG A 430 3.85 31.56 4.20
C ARG A 430 4.18 32.04 5.61
N ALA A 431 5.17 32.92 5.77
CA ALA A 431 5.49 33.47 7.08
C ALA A 431 4.24 34.17 7.67
N LEU A 432 4.05 34.04 8.98
CA LEU A 432 2.77 34.35 9.64
C LEU A 432 2.36 35.83 9.54
N ASP A 433 3.34 36.72 9.39
CA ASP A 433 3.15 38.17 9.37
C ASP A 433 3.13 38.77 7.95
N GLU A 434 3.29 37.93 6.92
CA GLU A 434 3.23 38.35 5.53
C GLU A 434 1.78 38.56 5.06
N PRO A 435 1.54 39.29 3.96
CA PRO A 435 0.22 39.35 3.34
C PRO A 435 -0.17 37.99 2.72
N ALA A 436 -1.48 37.73 2.62
CA ALA A 436 -2.01 36.56 1.93
C ALA A 436 -1.60 36.56 0.45
N LEU A 437 -1.28 35.37 -0.09
CA LEU A 437 -1.10 35.23 -1.53
C LEU A 437 -2.45 35.27 -2.24
N ARG A 438 -2.51 35.99 -3.35
CA ARG A 438 -3.70 36.00 -4.20
C ARG A 438 -3.76 34.71 -5.02
N SER A 439 -4.97 34.22 -5.28
CA SER A 439 -5.18 33.01 -6.11
C SER A 439 -4.69 33.18 -7.55
N ASP A 440 -4.60 34.41 -8.05
CA ASP A 440 -4.08 34.77 -9.38
C ASP A 440 -2.60 35.19 -9.37
N CYS A 441 -1.85 34.91 -8.30
CA CYS A 441 -0.44 35.28 -8.23
C CYS A 441 0.37 34.62 -9.36
N GLY A 442 1.19 35.40 -10.06
CA GLY A 442 2.04 34.88 -11.12
C GLY A 442 3.30 34.19 -10.60
N ILE A 443 3.95 33.38 -11.44
CA ILE A 443 5.22 32.70 -11.09
C ILE A 443 6.33 33.68 -10.67
N GLY A 444 6.38 34.88 -11.28
CA GLY A 444 7.34 35.92 -10.93
C GLY A 444 7.15 36.48 -9.51
N GLU A 445 5.90 36.63 -9.08
CA GLU A 445 5.57 37.08 -7.72
C GLU A 445 5.98 36.03 -6.69
N LEU A 446 5.68 34.75 -6.95
CA LEU A 446 6.11 33.62 -6.12
C LEU A 446 7.63 33.53 -6.00
N ARG A 447 8.36 33.68 -7.12
CA ARG A 447 9.83 33.72 -7.12
C ARG A 447 10.36 34.86 -6.26
N GLY A 448 9.76 36.05 -6.37
CA GLY A 448 10.12 37.20 -5.52
C GLY A 448 9.85 36.96 -4.04
N ALA A 449 8.68 36.38 -3.70
CA ALA A 449 8.33 36.01 -2.34
C ALA A 449 9.29 34.96 -1.74
N LEU A 450 9.69 33.98 -2.56
CA LEU A 450 10.67 32.96 -2.17
C LEU A 450 12.05 33.58 -1.91
N GLN A 451 12.51 34.50 -2.76
CA GLN A 451 13.78 35.21 -2.58
C GLN A 451 13.82 36.08 -1.33
N ARG A 452 12.70 36.72 -0.96
CA ARG A 452 12.58 37.51 0.28
C ARG A 452 12.40 36.66 1.54
N GLY A 453 12.10 35.37 1.37
CA GLY A 453 11.76 34.46 2.47
C GLY A 453 10.37 34.70 3.05
N ASP A 454 9.47 35.33 2.30
CA ASP A 454 8.06 35.52 2.66
C ASP A 454 7.32 34.17 2.61
N ILE A 455 7.78 33.30 1.71
CA ILE A 455 7.34 31.91 1.59
C ILE A 455 8.54 30.97 1.63
N VAL A 456 8.31 29.75 2.12
CA VAL A 456 9.27 28.65 2.02
C VAL A 456 8.55 27.44 1.44
N LEU A 457 9.14 26.84 0.42
CA LEU A 457 8.62 25.67 -0.28
C LEU A 457 9.53 24.46 -0.06
N PHE A 458 8.93 23.26 -0.16
CA PHE A 458 9.55 21.97 0.06
C PHE A 458 9.09 20.96 -0.98
N GLU A 459 10.03 20.11 -1.39
CA GLU A 459 9.75 18.91 -2.16
C GLU A 459 9.26 17.79 -1.23
N ALA A 460 7.94 17.64 -1.08
CA ALA A 460 7.38 16.61 -0.20
C ALA A 460 7.65 15.18 -0.70
N THR A 461 7.86 14.98 -2.01
CA THR A 461 8.25 13.66 -2.52
C THR A 461 9.65 13.25 -2.07
N GLY A 462 10.47 14.19 -1.58
CA GLY A 462 11.74 13.89 -0.96
C GLY A 462 11.61 13.07 0.33
N ALA A 463 10.43 13.06 0.96
CA ALA A 463 10.19 12.33 2.20
C ALA A 463 9.77 10.86 1.98
N VAL A 464 9.70 10.40 0.73
CA VAL A 464 9.23 9.05 0.38
C VAL A 464 10.25 8.30 -0.46
N GLU A 465 10.23 6.97 -0.38
CA GLU A 465 11.11 6.11 -1.16
C GLU A 465 10.65 6.06 -2.62
N ALA A 466 11.56 6.35 -3.55
CA ALA A 466 11.32 6.24 -4.99
C ALA A 466 12.53 5.58 -5.67
N ASP A 467 12.27 4.86 -6.76
CA ASP A 467 13.32 4.17 -7.53
C ASP A 467 13.89 5.01 -8.68
N ASP A 468 13.21 6.09 -9.08
CA ASP A 468 13.68 7.01 -10.11
C ASP A 468 13.18 8.43 -9.84
N HIS A 469 14.08 9.41 -9.91
CA HIS A 469 13.79 10.84 -9.81
C HIS A 469 14.55 11.61 -10.88
N GLY A 470 14.52 11.13 -12.13
CA GLY A 470 15.20 11.81 -13.24
C GLY A 470 16.73 11.78 -13.11
N ASP A 471 17.39 12.64 -13.90
CA ASP A 471 18.81 12.57 -14.30
C ASP A 471 19.89 12.55 -13.18
N GLU A 472 19.55 12.56 -11.89
CA GLU A 472 20.55 12.53 -10.81
C GLU A 472 20.52 11.23 -9.97
N PRO A 473 21.65 10.50 -9.86
CA PRO A 473 21.77 9.32 -9.01
C PRO A 473 21.70 9.73 -7.53
N ARG A 474 20.63 9.32 -6.85
CA ARG A 474 20.48 9.50 -5.40
C ARG A 474 21.16 8.36 -4.65
N HIS A 475 22.08 8.67 -3.75
CA HIS A 475 22.69 7.68 -2.85
C HIS A 475 21.78 7.30 -1.67
N ASP A 476 20.88 8.20 -1.26
CA ASP A 476 19.80 7.92 -0.30
C ASP A 476 18.43 8.08 -0.97
N LYS A 477 17.53 7.10 -0.79
CA LYS A 477 16.17 7.14 -1.34
C LYS A 477 15.30 8.29 -0.76
N LEU A 478 15.79 9.03 0.24
CA LEU A 478 15.09 10.12 0.94
C LEU A 478 15.95 11.38 1.01
N LEU A 479 15.35 12.56 0.82
CA LEU A 479 15.99 13.86 1.03
C LEU A 479 15.85 14.28 2.49
N ASP A 480 16.90 14.85 3.07
CA ASP A 480 16.75 15.62 4.31
C ASP A 480 15.93 16.90 4.08
N PHE A 481 15.52 17.55 5.17
CA PHE A 481 14.65 18.72 5.10
C PHE A 481 15.26 19.90 4.31
N MET A 482 16.58 20.13 4.43
CA MET A 482 17.24 21.23 3.73
C MET A 482 17.44 20.89 2.26
N ALA A 483 17.74 19.63 1.94
CA ALA A 483 17.79 19.13 0.58
C ALA A 483 16.42 19.22 -0.12
N ALA A 484 15.33 18.92 0.59
CA ALA A 484 13.96 19.06 0.08
C ALA A 484 13.57 20.52 -0.19
N LYS A 485 13.98 21.45 0.68
CA LYS A 485 13.84 22.89 0.43
C LYS A 485 14.62 23.33 -0.80
N ALA A 486 15.89 22.93 -0.91
CA ALA A 486 16.74 23.26 -2.06
C ALA A 486 16.20 22.66 -3.37
N ALA A 487 15.59 21.46 -3.32
CA ALA A 487 14.94 20.85 -4.47
C ALA A 487 13.74 21.67 -4.96
N ALA A 488 12.88 22.16 -4.05
CA ALA A 488 11.78 23.05 -4.40
C ALA A 488 12.26 24.37 -5.03
N GLU A 489 13.34 24.96 -4.50
CA GLU A 489 13.96 26.15 -5.08
C GLU A 489 14.47 25.90 -6.51
N ARG A 490 15.09 24.74 -6.75
CA ARG A 490 15.54 24.33 -8.09
C ARG A 490 14.35 24.22 -9.05
N TYR A 491 13.26 23.56 -8.66
CA TYR A 491 12.04 23.51 -9.48
C TYR A 491 11.54 24.90 -9.83
N MET A 492 11.44 25.80 -8.84
CA MET A 492 11.00 27.18 -9.07
C MET A 492 11.92 27.97 -9.99
N SER A 493 13.21 27.62 -10.09
CA SER A 493 14.17 28.24 -11.00
C SER A 493 14.22 27.67 -12.42
N GLN A 494 13.56 26.53 -12.69
CA GLN A 494 13.58 25.92 -14.02
C GLN A 494 12.84 26.78 -15.06
N ASP A 495 13.25 26.62 -16.32
CA ASP A 495 12.62 27.23 -17.49
C ASP A 495 12.57 26.18 -18.62
N PRO A 496 11.40 25.89 -19.23
CA PRO A 496 10.07 26.42 -18.92
C PRO A 496 9.45 25.80 -17.66
N ILE A 497 8.86 26.66 -16.82
CA ILE A 497 7.95 26.28 -15.73
C ILE A 497 6.66 27.08 -15.85
N ARG A 498 5.53 26.40 -15.68
CA ARG A 498 4.21 27.02 -15.66
C ARG A 498 3.54 26.77 -14.31
N LEU A 499 3.10 27.85 -13.67
CA LEU A 499 2.24 27.76 -12.49
C LEU A 499 0.82 27.42 -12.95
N ILE A 500 0.26 26.34 -12.40
CA ILE A 500 -1.13 25.93 -12.66
C ILE A 500 -2.04 26.47 -11.56
N HIS A 501 -1.71 26.19 -10.29
CA HIS A 501 -2.49 26.63 -9.14
C HIS A 501 -1.62 27.07 -7.97
N THR A 502 -2.12 28.05 -7.21
CA THR A 502 -1.62 28.43 -5.89
C THR A 502 -2.74 28.32 -4.88
N LEU A 503 -2.52 27.54 -3.83
CA LEU A 503 -3.44 27.36 -2.72
C LEU A 503 -2.83 27.94 -1.44
N ASP A 504 -3.34 29.08 -0.97
CA ASP A 504 -3.11 29.57 0.39
C ASP A 504 -4.24 29.09 1.30
N VAL A 505 -3.96 28.06 2.09
CA VAL A 505 -4.96 27.30 2.86
C VAL A 505 -5.65 28.20 3.89
N ALA A 506 -4.88 28.99 4.63
CA ALA A 506 -5.38 29.90 5.64
C ALA A 506 -6.26 31.00 5.03
N SER A 507 -5.89 31.52 3.86
CA SER A 507 -6.64 32.56 3.17
C SER A 507 -7.99 32.07 2.64
N LEU A 508 -8.05 30.84 2.13
CA LEU A 508 -9.29 30.26 1.59
C LEU A 508 -10.26 29.73 2.66
N ARG A 509 -9.75 29.36 3.85
CA ARG A 509 -10.59 28.90 4.97
C ARG A 509 -11.23 30.03 5.76
N ARG A 510 -10.68 31.24 5.69
CA ARG A 510 -11.28 32.41 6.34
C ARG A 510 -12.53 32.79 5.54
N PRO A 511 -13.72 32.85 6.17
CA PRO A 511 -14.88 33.42 5.50
C PRO A 511 -14.52 34.83 5.06
N ALA A 512 -14.87 35.19 3.82
CA ALA A 512 -14.74 36.57 3.37
C ALA A 512 -15.36 37.47 4.45
N PRO A 513 -14.65 38.49 4.96
CA PRO A 513 -15.22 39.38 5.95
C PRO A 513 -16.52 39.91 5.34
N TYR A 514 -17.65 39.65 6.01
CA TYR A 514 -18.99 40.06 5.57
C TYR A 514 -18.89 41.48 5.01
N GLY A 515 -18.94 41.59 3.68
CA GLY A 515 -19.00 42.88 3.02
C GLY A 515 -20.27 43.53 3.50
N ASN A 516 -20.15 44.67 4.17
CA ASN A 516 -21.29 45.57 4.36
C ASN A 516 -21.96 45.72 2.99
N PRO A 517 -23.25 45.39 2.84
CA PRO A 517 -23.97 45.71 1.62
C PRO A 517 -23.91 47.22 1.45
N SER A 518 -23.19 47.65 0.42
CA SER A 518 -23.19 49.04 -0.03
C SER A 518 -24.63 49.43 -0.38
N HIS A 519 -25.13 50.44 0.34
CA HIS A 519 -26.37 51.21 0.19
C HIS A 519 -27.30 50.92 -1.00
#